data_AF-A0AA38JFM4-F1
#
_entry.id   AF-A0AA38JFM4-F1
#
_cell.length_a   1.000
_cell.length_b   1.000
_cell.length_c   1.000
_cell.angle_alpha   90.00
_cell.angle_beta   90.00
_cell.angle_gamma   90.00
#
_symmetry.space_group_name_H-M   'P 1'
#
loop_
_entity.id
_entity.type
_entity.pdbx_description
1 polymer ?
#
loop_
_entity_poly.entity_id
_entity_poly.type
_entity_poly.pdbx_seq_one_letter_code
_entity_poly.pdbx_strand_id
1 'polypeptide(L)'
;LRDTRYVTAEEQVSIFMRLMVFGTGNREAQERFQRSADTISKAFHRILQIACSAPFYTKYVHLPEDTTPEIIAQDRRYQPFRDCLAAIDGSLEDAF
;
A
#
# COMPACT_ATOMS: atom_id res chain seq x y z
N LEU A 1 -15.45 8.58 2.07
CA LEU A 1 -15.62 8.26 0.63
C LEU A 1 -17.09 8.43 0.25
N ARG A 2 -17.41 8.80 -0.99
CA ARG A 2 -18.80 8.96 -1.47
C ARG A 2 -18.87 8.54 -2.93
N ASP A 3 -20.06 8.15 -3.37
CA ASP A 3 -20.36 7.89 -4.77
C ASP A 3 -20.14 9.16 -5.61
N THR A 4 -19.68 8.96 -6.83
CA THR A 4 -19.70 10.00 -7.87
C THR A 4 -20.93 9.79 -8.74
N ARG A 5 -21.17 10.70 -9.70
CA ARG A 5 -22.28 10.60 -10.64
C ARG A 5 -22.31 9.27 -11.41
N TYR A 6 -21.16 8.66 -11.67
CA TYR A 6 -21.04 7.48 -12.54
C TYR A 6 -20.35 6.29 -11.90
N VAL A 7 -19.59 6.48 -10.82
CA VAL A 7 -18.79 5.43 -10.15
C VAL A 7 -19.11 5.44 -8.67
N THR A 8 -19.50 4.28 -8.14
CA THR A 8 -19.80 4.12 -6.72
C THR A 8 -18.54 4.19 -5.86
N ALA A 9 -18.69 4.38 -4.56
CA ALA A 9 -17.61 4.32 -3.59
C ALA A 9 -16.96 2.93 -3.58
N GLU A 10 -17.78 1.87 -3.70
CA GLU A 10 -17.30 0.49 -3.81
C GLU A 10 -16.42 0.30 -5.05
N GLU A 11 -16.91 0.71 -6.23
CA GLU A 11 -16.16 0.58 -7.48
C GLU A 11 -14.84 1.38 -7.44
N GLN A 12 -14.83 2.57 -6.81
CA GLN A 12 -13.60 3.34 -6.60
C GLN A 12 -12.56 2.56 -5.77
N VAL A 13 -12.98 1.92 -4.68
CA VAL A 13 -12.09 1.09 -3.84
C VAL A 13 -11.62 -0.13 -4.62
N SER A 14 -12.51 -0.79 -5.38
CA SER A 14 -12.15 -1.94 -6.21
C SER A 14 -11.11 -1.59 -7.27
N ILE A 15 -11.24 -0.42 -7.93
CA ILE A 15 -10.25 0.07 -8.90
C ILE A 15 -8.90 0.28 -8.22
N PHE A 16 -8.87 0.96 -7.07
CA PHE A 16 -7.64 1.21 -6.34
C PHE A 16 -6.94 -0.09 -5.92
N MET A 17 -7.69 -1.02 -5.33
CA MET A 17 -7.17 -2.33 -4.94
C MET A 17 -6.69 -3.14 -6.13
N ARG A 18 -7.40 -3.11 -7.27
CA ARG A 18 -6.98 -3.82 -8.48
C ARG A 18 -5.61 -3.34 -8.96
N LEU A 19 -5.42 -2.03 -9.02
CA LEU A 19 -4.16 -1.41 -9.44
C LEU A 19 -3.02 -1.67 -8.45
N MET A 20 -3.27 -1.55 -7.15
CA MET A 20 -2.24 -1.71 -6.11
C MET A 20 -1.83 -3.16 -5.88
N VAL A 21 -2.82 -4.08 -5.74
CA VAL A 21 -2.57 -5.46 -5.32
C VAL A 21 -2.01 -6.30 -6.46
N PHE A 22 -2.56 -6.13 -7.68
CA PHE A 22 -2.18 -6.95 -8.82
C PHE A 22 -1.14 -6.27 -9.72
N GLY A 23 -0.76 -5.01 -9.43
CA GLY A 23 0.17 -4.25 -10.26
C GLY A 23 -0.31 -4.04 -11.69
N THR A 24 -1.62 -4.13 -11.94
CA THR A 24 -2.19 -4.08 -13.29
C THR A 24 -2.07 -2.68 -13.87
N GLY A 25 -1.82 -2.58 -15.17
CA GLY A 25 -1.75 -1.30 -15.86
C GLY A 25 -3.12 -0.62 -16.00
N ASN A 26 -3.10 0.70 -16.21
CA ASN A 26 -4.31 1.51 -16.41
C ASN A 26 -5.19 0.99 -17.57
N ARG A 27 -4.61 0.40 -18.62
CA ARG A 27 -5.36 -0.16 -19.75
C ARG A 27 -6.20 -1.37 -19.32
N GLU A 28 -5.62 -2.29 -18.57
CA GLU A 28 -6.34 -3.47 -18.08
C GLU A 28 -7.47 -3.08 -17.12
N ALA A 29 -7.24 -2.08 -16.25
CA ALA A 29 -8.29 -1.56 -15.38
C ALA A 29 -9.45 -0.92 -16.18
N GLN A 30 -9.16 -0.20 -17.26
CA GLN A 30 -10.20 0.34 -18.14
C GLN A 30 -11.04 -0.78 -18.75
N GLU A 31 -10.41 -1.86 -19.23
CA GLU A 31 -11.10 -3.03 -19.78
C GLU A 31 -11.90 -3.77 -18.70
N ARG A 32 -11.36 -3.93 -17.50
CA ARG A 32 -12.05 -4.67 -16.42
C ARG A 32 -13.28 -3.95 -15.90
N PHE A 33 -13.19 -2.64 -15.69
CA PHE A 33 -14.26 -1.83 -15.10
C PHE A 33 -15.11 -1.10 -16.16
N GLN A 34 -14.75 -1.20 -17.44
CA GLN A 34 -15.43 -0.52 -18.56
C GLN A 34 -15.52 1.00 -18.35
N ARG A 35 -14.43 1.58 -17.84
CA ARG A 35 -14.30 3.01 -17.56
C ARG A 35 -13.20 3.64 -18.40
N SER A 36 -13.30 4.95 -18.61
CA SER A 36 -12.23 5.71 -19.26
C SER A 36 -10.99 5.79 -18.39
N ALA A 37 -9.81 5.96 -19.03
CA ALA A 37 -8.54 6.20 -18.34
C ALA A 37 -8.62 7.32 -17.29
N ASP A 38 -9.33 8.39 -17.62
CA ASP A 38 -9.55 9.53 -16.71
C ASP A 38 -10.34 9.12 -15.47
N THR A 39 -11.40 8.32 -15.64
CA THR A 39 -12.19 7.80 -14.52
C THR A 39 -11.36 6.87 -13.63
N ILE A 40 -10.59 5.96 -14.22
CA ILE A 40 -9.69 5.06 -13.47
C ILE A 40 -8.67 5.86 -12.67
N SER A 41 -8.01 6.83 -13.31
CA SER A 41 -7.03 7.69 -12.65
C SER A 41 -7.65 8.50 -11.51
N LYS A 42 -8.83 9.09 -11.71
CA LYS A 42 -9.54 9.85 -10.66
C LYS A 42 -9.93 8.98 -9.48
N ALA A 43 -10.46 7.77 -9.74
CA ALA A 43 -10.81 6.82 -8.69
C ALA A 43 -9.56 6.44 -7.86
N PHE A 44 -8.46 6.09 -8.54
CA PHE A 44 -7.20 5.75 -7.90
C PHE A 44 -6.69 6.88 -7.00
N HIS A 45 -6.54 8.09 -7.55
CA HIS A 45 -6.01 9.24 -6.81
C HIS A 45 -6.90 9.62 -5.63
N ARG A 46 -8.22 9.49 -5.76
CA ARG A 46 -9.16 9.81 -4.68
C ARG A 46 -9.01 8.85 -3.50
N ILE A 47 -8.86 7.56 -3.75
CA ILE A 47 -8.60 6.58 -2.68
C ILE A 47 -7.20 6.78 -2.09
N LEU A 48 -6.19 7.01 -2.93
CA LEU A 48 -4.82 7.29 -2.48
C LEU A 48 -4.77 8.50 -1.52
N GLN A 49 -5.42 9.61 -1.87
CA GLN A 49 -5.48 10.79 -1.01
C GLN A 49 -6.16 10.51 0.33
N ILE A 50 -7.20 9.68 0.35
CA ILE A 50 -7.86 9.27 1.59
C ILE A 50 -6.93 8.38 2.43
N ALA A 51 -6.27 7.40 1.80
CA ALA A 51 -5.35 6.48 2.46
C ALA A 51 -4.13 7.21 3.05
N CYS A 52 -3.60 8.21 2.35
CA CYS A 52 -2.49 9.05 2.81
C CYS A 52 -2.93 10.21 3.71
N SER A 53 -4.23 10.41 3.94
CA SER A 53 -4.69 11.47 4.82
C SER A 53 -4.29 11.17 6.27
N ALA A 54 -3.85 12.19 7.01
CA ALA A 54 -3.44 12.05 8.40
C ALA A 54 -4.38 11.18 9.26
N PRO A 55 -5.72 11.42 9.32
CA PRO A 55 -6.60 10.63 10.19
C PRO A 55 -6.72 9.15 9.80
N PHE A 56 -6.47 8.81 8.54
CA PHE A 56 -6.46 7.42 8.09
C PHE A 56 -5.08 6.80 8.30
N TYR A 57 -4.04 7.46 7.79
CA TYR A 57 -2.67 6.95 7.81
C TYR A 57 -2.20 6.69 9.24
N THR A 58 -2.33 7.65 10.16
CA THR A 58 -1.88 7.46 11.55
C THR A 58 -2.71 6.45 12.34
N LYS A 59 -3.91 6.13 11.86
CA LYS A 59 -4.79 5.15 12.51
C LYS A 59 -4.43 3.72 12.11
N TYR A 60 -4.07 3.51 10.85
CA TYR A 60 -3.90 2.18 10.27
C TYR A 60 -2.46 1.81 9.92
N VAL A 61 -1.58 2.79 9.72
CA VAL A 61 -0.17 2.57 9.42
C VAL A 61 0.64 2.85 10.67
N HIS A 62 1.21 1.78 11.22
CA HIS A 62 2.12 1.82 12.36
C HIS A 62 3.45 1.24 11.92
N LEU A 63 4.53 1.86 12.35
CA LEU A 63 5.84 1.24 12.23
C LEU A 63 5.87 0.01 13.15
N PRO A 64 6.52 -1.08 12.74
CA PRO A 64 6.80 -2.18 13.65
C PRO A 64 7.58 -1.66 14.85
N GLU A 65 7.41 -2.31 16.01
CA GLU A 65 8.18 -1.97 17.19
C GLU A 65 9.68 -2.13 16.89
N ASP A 66 10.49 -1.22 17.42
CA ASP A 66 11.96 -1.25 17.32
C ASP A 66 12.53 -2.34 18.25
N THR A 67 12.11 -3.57 17.98
CA THR A 67 12.53 -4.75 18.74
C THR A 67 13.23 -5.68 17.78
N THR A 68 14.55 -5.57 17.73
CA THR A 68 15.38 -6.53 17.03
C THR A 68 15.29 -7.89 17.75
N PRO A 69 14.86 -8.98 17.08
CA PRO A 69 14.87 -10.31 17.67
C PRO A 69 16.27 -10.69 18.18
N GLU A 70 16.36 -11.30 19.36
CA GLU A 70 17.67 -11.62 20.00
C GLU A 70 18.59 -12.45 19.10
N ILE A 71 18.01 -13.33 18.27
CA ILE A 71 18.73 -14.17 17.30
C ILE A 71 19.51 -13.31 16.30
N ILE A 72 18.93 -12.18 15.87
CA ILE A 72 19.53 -11.26 14.90
C ILE A 72 20.51 -10.32 15.61
N ALA A 73 20.18 -9.87 16.83
CA ALA A 73 21.06 -9.01 17.63
C ALA A 73 22.39 -9.68 18.02
N GLN A 74 22.39 -11.00 18.22
CA GLN A 74 23.55 -11.78 18.66
C GLN A 74 24.39 -12.33 17.51
N ASP A 75 23.84 -12.45 16.30
CA ASP A 75 24.55 -13.01 15.16
C ASP A 75 25.43 -11.94 14.47
N ARG A 76 26.74 -12.22 14.43
CA ARG A 76 27.76 -11.34 13.86
C ARG A 76 27.54 -11.04 12.38
N ARG A 77 26.81 -11.89 11.65
CA ARG A 77 26.47 -11.69 10.23
C ARG A 77 25.60 -10.45 10.01
N TYR A 78 24.77 -10.07 10.98
CA TYR A 78 23.86 -8.91 10.88
C TYR A 78 24.43 -7.63 11.49
N GLN A 79 25.63 -7.66 12.09
CA GLN A 79 26.27 -6.45 12.64
C GLN A 79 26.43 -5.29 11.65
N PRO A 80 26.74 -5.50 10.35
CA PRO A 80 26.79 -4.40 9.38
C PRO A 80 25.46 -3.66 9.20
N PHE A 81 24.35 -4.27 9.61
CA PHE A 81 22.99 -3.76 9.44
C PHE A 81 22.37 -3.26 10.75
N ARG A 82 23.15 -3.13 11.83
CA ARG A 82 22.66 -2.81 13.19
C ARG A 82 21.75 -1.58 13.27
N ASP A 83 21.90 -0.61 12.37
CA ASP A 83 21.08 0.62 12.31
C ASP A 83 20.07 0.61 11.15
N CYS A 84 19.93 -0.52 10.45
CA CYS A 84 19.01 -0.72 9.34
C CYS A 84 17.79 -1.50 9.82
N LEU A 85 16.84 -0.80 10.46
CA LEU A 85 15.57 -1.33 10.96
C LEU A 85 14.92 -2.32 9.97
N ALA A 86 14.69 -1.88 8.72
CA ALA A 86 14.04 -2.70 7.69
C ALA A 86 14.81 -3.96 7.25
N ALA A 87 16.11 -4.02 7.49
CA ALA A 87 16.95 -5.18 7.14
C ALA A 87 17.08 -6.18 8.30
N ILE A 88 16.81 -5.72 9.53
CA ILE A 88 16.96 -6.49 10.77
C ILE A 88 15.61 -6.99 11.28
N ASP A 89 14.54 -6.22 11.11
CA ASP A 89 13.20 -6.57 11.60
C ASP A 89 12.45 -7.56 10.68
N GLY A 90 13.03 -7.93 9.54
CA GLY A 90 12.40 -8.82 8.56
C GLY A 90 11.27 -8.18 7.76
N SER A 91 11.01 -6.87 7.93
CA SER A 91 9.97 -6.15 7.18
C SER A 91 10.17 -6.20 5.65
N LEU A 92 11.40 -6.46 5.18
CA LEU A 92 11.71 -6.65 3.77
C LEU A 92 11.61 -8.12 3.31
N GLU A 93 11.72 -9.11 4.20
CA GLU A 93 11.65 -10.54 3.85
C GLU A 93 10.20 -11.05 3.82
N ASP A 94 9.31 -10.54 4.67
CA ASP A 94 7.87 -10.85 4.65
C ASP A 94 7.09 -10.08 3.55
N ALA A 95 7.78 -9.22 2.80
CA ALA A 95 7.19 -8.41 1.71
C ALA A 95 7.26 -9.09 0.32
N PHE A 96 7.78 -10.32 0.22
CA PHE A 96 7.91 -11.08 -1.04
C PHE A 96 7.23 -12.45 -1.00
#